data_AF-A0A1G0E129-F1
#
_entry.id   AF-A0A1G0E129-F1
#
_cell.length_a   1.000
_cell.length_b   1.000
_cell.length_c   1.000
_cell.angle_alpha   90.00
_cell.angle_beta   90.00
_cell.angle_gamma   90.00
#
_symmetry.space_group_name_H-M   'P 1'
#
loop_
_entity.id
_entity.type
_entity.pdbx_description
1 polymer ?
#
loop_
_entity_poly.entity_id
_entity_poly.type
_entity_poly.pdbx_seq_one_letter_code
_entity_poly.pdbx_strand_id
1 'polypeptide(L)' 'MMLVIEGMMPFLLPELWRETFRKLVALSDGQLRFIGITAMMAGIILLYWIK' A
#
# COMPACT_ATOMS: atom_id res chain seq x y z
N MET A 1 -7.32 -7.38 -17.10
CA MET A 1 -8.28 -8.01 -16.17
C MET A 1 -7.84 -7.73 -14.73
N MET A 2 -7.84 -6.45 -14.34
CA MET A 2 -7.35 -5.98 -13.03
C MET A 2 -8.27 -4.86 -12.50
N LEU A 3 -8.82 -4.04 -13.41
CA LEU A 3 -9.84 -3.02 -13.12
C LEU A 3 -11.18 -3.54 -12.56
N VAL A 4 -11.56 -4.79 -12.83
CA VAL A 4 -12.86 -5.32 -12.40
C VAL A 4 -12.83 -5.74 -10.93
N ILE A 5 -11.75 -6.39 -10.47
CA ILE A 5 -11.62 -6.84 -9.09
C ILE A 5 -11.27 -5.66 -8.16
N GLU A 6 -10.38 -4.75 -8.58
CA GLU A 6 -10.03 -3.55 -7.79
C GLU A 6 -11.13 -2.49 -7.76
N GLY A 7 -12.03 -2.44 -8.76
CA GLY A 7 -13.20 -1.56 -8.77
C GLY A 7 -14.41 -2.11 -8.01
N MET A 8 -14.56 -3.44 -7.96
CA MET A 8 -15.68 -4.08 -7.26
C MET A 8 -15.58 -3.97 -5.73
N MET A 9 -14.39 -4.07 -5.15
CA MET A 9 -14.20 -3.98 -3.69
C MET A 9 -14.59 -2.60 -3.09
N PRO A 10 -14.15 -1.45 -3.64
CA PRO A 10 -14.63 -0.13 -3.21
C PRO A 10 -16.10 0.12 -3.55
N PHE A 11 -16.68 -0.61 -4.49
CA PHE A 11 -18.09 -0.48 -4.89
C PHE A 11 -19.06 -1.34 -4.05
N LEU A 12 -18.63 -2.54 -3.63
CA LEU A 12 -19.39 -3.45 -2.76
C LEU A 12 -19.29 -3.07 -1.28
N LEU A 13 -18.11 -2.63 -0.83
CA LEU A 13 -17.82 -2.30 0.58
C LEU A 13 -17.05 -0.97 0.68
N PRO A 14 -17.69 0.17 0.37
CA PRO A 14 -17.05 1.48 0.36
C PRO A 14 -16.52 1.88 1.74
N GLU A 15 -17.20 1.53 2.83
CA GLU A 15 -16.74 1.83 4.19
C GLU A 15 -15.47 1.07 4.58
N LEU A 16 -15.43 -0.24 4.33
CA LEU A 16 -14.28 -1.08 4.69
C LEU A 16 -13.02 -0.68 3.91
N TRP A 17 -13.18 -0.37 2.62
CA TRP A 17 -12.09 0.13 1.78
C TRP A 17 -11.60 1.50 2.27
N ARG A 18 -12.52 2.42 2.54
CA ARG A 18 -12.19 3.78 2.99
C ARG A 18 -11.59 3.79 4.39
N GLU A 19 -11.97 2.85 5.26
CA GLU A 19 -11.38 2.67 6.58
C GLU A 19 -9.97 2.09 6.49
N THR A 20 -9.74 1.10 5.62
CA THR A 20 -8.40 0.56 5.34
C THR A 20 -7.48 1.65 4.78
N PHE A 21 -7.95 2.43 3.80
CA PHE A 21 -7.20 3.54 3.23
C PHE A 21 -6.96 4.65 4.25
N ARG A 22 -7.96 4.95 5.09
CA ARG A 22 -7.84 5.94 6.16
C ARG A 22 -6.90 5.47 7.26
N LYS A 23 -6.85 4.18 7.59
CA LYS A 23 -5.84 3.63 8.50
C LYS A 23 -4.45 3.73 7.90
N LEU A 24 -4.30 3.43 6.60
CA LEU A 24 -3.03 3.56 5.89
C LEU A 24 -2.55 5.03 5.78
N VAL A 25 -3.46 5.97 5.57
CA VAL A 25 -3.15 7.41 5.49
C VAL A 25 -3.09 8.08 6.86
N ALA A 26 -3.77 7.53 7.87
CA ALA A 26 -3.69 7.96 9.27
C ALA A 26 -2.49 7.36 10.01
N LEU A 27 -1.74 6.44 9.37
CA LEU A 27 -0.37 6.17 9.79
C LEU A 27 0.36 7.51 9.75
N SER A 28 0.83 7.95 10.91
CA SER A 28 1.53 9.23 11.07
C SER A 28 2.55 9.44 9.96
N ASP A 29 2.72 10.69 9.48
CA ASP A 29 3.64 11.01 8.38
C ASP A 29 5.05 10.41 8.57
N GLY A 30 5.50 10.26 9.82
CA GLY A 30 6.75 9.56 10.17
C GLY A 30 6.74 8.07 9.83
N GLN A 31 5.65 7.36 10.11
CA GLN A 31 5.50 5.93 9.85
C GLN A 31 5.31 5.64 8.35
N LEU A 32 4.56 6.48 7.63
CA LEU A 32 4.46 6.39 6.17
C LEU A 32 5.82 6.59 5.50
N ARG A 33 6.60 7.57 5.98
CA ARG A 33 7.96 7.84 5.49
C ARG A 33 8.93 6.70 5.85
N PHE A 34 8.79 6.09 7.02
CA PHE A 34 9.58 4.93 7.43
C PHE A 34 9.28 3.69 6.57
N ILE A 35 7.99 3.43 6.29
CA ILE A 35 7.57 2.35 5.39
C ILE A 35 8.10 2.61 3.98
N GLY A 36 8.01 3.85 3.49
CA GLY A 36 8.55 4.25 2.20
C GLY A 36 10.07 4.02 2.09
N ILE A 37 10.84 4.43 3.11
CA ILE A 37 12.29 4.19 3.16
C ILE A 37 12.59 2.69 3.25
N THR A 38 11.82 1.95 4.05
CA THR A 38 11.98 0.49 4.19
C THR A 38 11.69 -0.22 2.86
N ALA A 39 10.66 0.20 2.13
CA ALA A 39 10.33 -0.33 0.81
C ALA A 39 11.40 0.00 -0.23
N MET A 40 11.94 1.22 -0.22
CA MET A 40 13.07 1.60 -1.07
C MET A 40 14.32 0.74 -0.77
N MET A 41 14.68 0.57 0.51
CA MET A 41 15.79 -0.30 0.89
C MET A 41 15.55 -1.76 0.51
N ALA A 42 14.37 -2.30 0.79
CA ALA A 42 14.00 -3.66 0.44
C ALA A 42 14.06 -3.89 -1.07
N GLY A 43 13.60 -2.92 -1.88
CA GLY A 43 13.68 -2.97 -3.33
C GLY A 43 15.12 -3.00 -3.86
N ILE A 44 16.01 -2.19 -3.26
CA ILE A 44 17.44 -2.22 -3.60
C ILE A 44 18.06 -3.56 -3.21
N ILE A 45 17.79 -4.07 -2.01
CA ILE A 45 18.28 -5.36 -1.54
C ILE A 45 17.82 -6.48 -2.46
N LEU A 46 16.54 -6.49 -2.82
CA LEU A 46 15.94 -7.52 -3.68
C LEU A 46 16.53 -7.47 -5.09
N LEU A 47 16.73 -6.27 -5.67
CA LEU A 47 17.44 -6.10 -6.95
C LEU A 47 18.88 -6.61 -6.89
N TYR A 48 19.58 -6.37 -5.79
CA TYR A 48 20.94 -6.87 -5.58
C TYR A 48 20.99 -8.38 -5.37
N TRP A 49 19.94 -8.97 -4.81
CA TRP A 49 19.83 -10.41 -4.59
C TRP A 49 19.46 -11.17 -5.86
N ILE A 50 18.72 -10.53 -6.77
CA ILE A 50 18.27 -11.11 -8.04
C ILE A 50 19.30 -10.96 -9.17
N LYS A 51 20.31 -10.10 -8.97
CA LYS A 51 21.39 -9.83 -9.93
C LYS A 51 22.67 -10.54 -9.54
#